data_AF-A0A418HJ67-F1
#
_entry.id   AF-A0A418HJ67-F1
#
_cell.length_a   1.000
_cell.length_b   1.000
_cell.length_c   1.000
_cell.angle_alpha   90.00
_cell.angle_beta   90.00
_cell.angle_gamma   90.00
#
_symmetry.space_group_name_H-M   'P 1'
#
loop_
_entity.id
_entity.type
_entity.pdbx_description
1 polymer ?
#
loop_
_entity_poly.entity_id
_entity_poly.type
_entity_poly.pdbx_seq_one_letter_code
_entity_poly.pdbx_strand_id
1 'polypeptide(L)' 'QGNYTIDLPSNKKFNGGESIKITSTDASGNKSDEAVVEVKDTTPPFAPLVFIVSSEDTQISGESEPGSIIKVELP' A
#
# COMPACT_ATOMS: atom_id res chain seq x y z
N GLN A 1 27.32 -5.20 -17.29
CA GLN A 1 25.98 -5.06 -16.67
C GLN A 1 25.62 -6.40 -16.05
N GLY A 2 25.08 -6.40 -14.83
CA GLY A 2 24.67 -7.61 -14.12
C GLY A 2 23.25 -7.45 -13.56
N ASN A 3 22.57 -8.58 -13.32
CA ASN A 3 21.22 -8.62 -12.76
C ASN A 3 21.28 -9.17 -11.33
N TYR A 4 20.42 -8.67 -10.45
CA TYR A 4 20.28 -9.16 -9.07
C TYR A 4 18.80 -9.27 -8.68
N THR A 5 18.52 -10.22 -7.79
CA THR A 5 17.24 -10.35 -7.10
C THR A 5 17.55 -10.52 -5.62
N ILE A 6 16.83 -9.79 -4.78
CA ILE A 6 16.95 -9.85 -3.33
C ILE A 6 15.59 -10.23 -2.78
N ASP A 7 15.52 -11.35 -2.08
CA ASP A 7 14.31 -11.71 -1.34
C ASP A 7 14.19 -10.81 -0.11
N LEU A 8 12.99 -10.26 0.08
CA LEU A 8 12.70 -9.47 1.26
C LEU A 8 12.43 -10.39 2.46
N PRO A 9 12.82 -9.98 3.68
CA PRO A 9 12.66 -10.80 4.87
C PRO A 9 11.17 -11.05 5.17
N SER A 10 10.79 -12.33 5.32
CA SER A 10 9.39 -12.75 5.47
C SER A 10 8.74 -12.30 6.78
N ASN A 11 9.53 -11.95 7.80
CA ASN A 11 9.06 -11.41 9.06
C ASN A 11 8.80 -9.90 9.02
N LYS A 12 9.07 -9.24 7.89
CA LYS A 12 8.81 -7.82 7.70
C LYS A 12 7.69 -7.63 6.68
N LYS A 13 6.62 -6.96 7.11
CA LYS A 13 5.55 -6.50 6.22
C LYS A 13 5.83 -5.05 5.83
N PHE A 14 5.68 -4.75 4.55
CA PHE A 14 5.66 -3.38 4.03
C PHE A 14 4.22 -3.03 3.69
N ASN A 15 3.79 -1.83 4.04
CA ASN A 15 2.43 -1.35 3.81
C ASN A 15 2.35 -0.28 2.71
N GLY A 16 3.50 0.12 2.15
CA GLY A 16 3.60 1.18 1.16
C GLY A 16 4.05 2.50 1.77
N GLY A 17 4.70 3.31 0.94
CA GLY A 17 5.33 4.58 1.33
C GLY A 17 6.70 4.42 2.00
N GLU A 18 7.13 3.20 2.35
CA GLU A 18 8.49 2.98 2.84
C GLU A 18 9.54 3.11 1.72
N SER A 19 10.69 3.68 2.03
CA SER A 19 11.83 3.75 1.09
C SER A 19 12.82 2.62 1.33
N ILE A 20 13.19 1.91 0.25
CA ILE A 20 14.26 0.91 0.23
C ILE A 20 15.48 1.53 -0.44
N LYS A 21 16.62 1.42 0.23
CA LYS A 21 17.92 1.94 -0.20
C LYS A 21 18.80 0.80 -0.69
N ILE A 22 19.36 0.94 -1.88
CA ILE A 22 20.18 -0.08 -2.54
C ILE A 22 21.53 0.55 -2.90
N THR A 23 22.61 -0.18 -2.59
CA THR A 23 23.98 0.17 -2.97
C THR A 23 24.72 -1.08 -3.41
N SER A 24 25.64 -0.96 -4.36
CA SER A 24 26.55 -2.03 -4.75
C SER A 24 27.98 -1.70 -4.36
N THR A 25 28.77 -2.72 -4.01
CA THR A 25 30.21 -2.59 -3.75
C THR A 25 30.96 -3.51 -4.70
N ASP A 26 32.01 -3.00 -5.36
CA ASP A 26 32.86 -3.81 -6.24
C ASP A 26 33.89 -4.65 -5.46
N ALA A 27 34.65 -5.50 -6.16
CA ALA A 27 35.66 -6.37 -5.55
C ALA A 27 36.86 -5.61 -4.96
N SER A 28 37.06 -4.36 -5.37
CA SER A 28 38.10 -3.47 -4.84
C SER A 28 37.61 -2.64 -3.65
N GLY A 29 36.32 -2.74 -3.28
CA GLY A 29 35.71 -2.06 -2.16
C GLY A 29 35.08 -0.70 -2.49
N ASN A 30 35.00 -0.30 -3.76
CA ASN A 30 34.35 0.96 -4.13
C ASN A 30 32.83 0.79 -4.05
N LYS A 31 32.16 1.72 -3.38
CA LYS A 31 30.70 1.73 -3.19
C LYS A 31 30.04 2.66 -4.21
N SER A 32 28.89 2.25 -4.74
CA SER A 32 28.05 3.11 -5.57
C SER A 32 27.34 4.19 -4.77
N ASP A 33 26.79 5.18 -5.48
CA ASP A 33 25.72 6.02 -4.95
C ASP A 33 24.48 5.18 -4.59
N GLU A 34 23.62 5.77 -3.77
CA GLU A 34 22.38 5.14 -3.31
C GLU A 34 21.28 5.24 -4.36
N ALA A 35 20.67 4.10 -4.70
CA ALA A 35 19.39 4.05 -5.39
C ALA A 35 18.27 3.92 -4.35
N VAL A 36 17.19 4.68 -4.52
CA VAL A 36 16.02 4.66 -3.63
C VAL A 36 14.80 4.21 -4.43
N VAL A 37 14.06 3.25 -3.88
CA VAL A 37 12.77 2.78 -4.41
C VAL A 37 11.73 2.90 -3.32
N GLU A 38 10.57 3.46 -3.65
CA GLU A 38 9.42 3.47 -2.74
C GLU A 38 8.60 2.20 -2.90
N VAL A 39 8.22 1.61 -1.78
CA VAL A 39 7.25 0.51 -1.77
C VAL A 39 5.89 1.09 -2.11
N LYS A 40 5.26 0.54 -3.15
CA LYS A 40 3.90 0.92 -3.52
C LYS A 40 2.90 0.21 -2.61
N ASP A 41 1.97 0.97 -2.03
CA ASP A 41 0.79 0.37 -1.39
C ASP A 41 -0.11 -0.25 -2.47
N THR A 42 -0.40 -1.54 -2.31
CA THR A 42 -1.30 -2.31 -3.17
C THR A 42 -2.42 -2.96 -2.38
N THR A 43 -2.53 -2.64 -1.08
CA THR A 43 -3.58 -3.15 -0.20
C THR A 43 -4.88 -2.44 -0.52
N PRO A 44 -5.94 -3.14 -0.97
CA PRO A 44 -7.24 -2.51 -1.18
C PRO A 44 -7.87 -2.09 0.15
N PRO A 45 -8.69 -1.03 0.17
CA PRO A 45 -9.46 -0.71 1.37
C PRO A 45 -10.49 -1.79 1.67
N PHE A 46 -10.90 -1.90 2.93
CA PHE A 46 -11.99 -2.82 3.28
C PHE A 46 -13.35 -2.34 2.74
N ALA A 47 -14.24 -3.29 2.44
CA ALA A 47 -15.59 -2.97 1.98
C ALA A 47 -16.35 -2.16 3.05
N PRO A 48 -17.06 -1.06 2.68
CA PRO A 48 -17.85 -0.30 3.64
C PRO A 48 -18.90 -1.18 4.33
N LEU A 49 -19.06 -1.01 5.64
CA LEU A 49 -20.17 -1.56 6.40
C LEU A 49 -21.34 -0.59 6.30
N VAL A 50 -22.51 -1.09 5.94
CA VAL A 50 -23.74 -0.28 5.84
C VAL A 50 -24.67 -0.68 6.97
N PHE A 51 -25.16 0.30 7.72
CA PHE A 51 -26.18 0.07 8.73
C PHE A 51 -27.55 -0.17 8.07
N ILE A 52 -28.46 -0.82 8.80
CA ILE A 52 -29.79 -1.15 8.27
C ILE A 52 -30.49 0.14 7.82
N VAL A 53 -31.07 0.10 6.63
CA VAL A 53 -31.88 1.17 6.02
C VAL A 53 -33.27 0.63 5.70
N SER A 54 -34.29 1.46 5.92
CA SER A 54 -35.71 1.18 5.67
C SER A 54 -36.28 2.12 4.61
N SER A 55 -37.51 1.85 4.15
CA SER A 55 -38.20 2.70 3.16
C SER A 55 -38.52 4.10 3.68
N GLU A 56 -38.55 4.29 4.99
CA GLU A 56 -38.86 5.57 5.63
C GLU A 56 -37.59 6.40 5.93
N ASP A 57 -36.41 5.81 5.76
CA ASP A 57 -35.15 6.48 6.04
C ASP A 57 -34.74 7.42 4.91
N THR A 58 -34.21 8.57 5.31
CA THR A 58 -33.73 9.61 4.38
C THR A 58 -32.20 9.66 4.29
N GLN A 59 -31.51 8.76 4.99
CA GLN A 59 -30.06 8.74 5.11
C GLN A 59 -29.53 7.31 5.09
N ILE A 60 -28.35 7.13 4.50
CA ILE A 60 -27.55 5.90 4.60
C ILE A 60 -26.34 6.24 5.46
N SER A 61 -26.07 5.42 6.46
CA SER A 61 -24.89 5.55 7.32
C SER A 61 -24.15 4.22 7.42
N GLY A 62 -22.89 4.29 7.81
CA GLY A 62 -21.99 3.16 7.78
C GLY A 62 -20.58 3.51 8.23
N GLU A 63 -19.70 2.52 8.20
CA GLU A 63 -18.28 2.65 8.55
C GLU A 63 -17.42 2.23 7.36
N SER A 64 -16.29 2.91 7.15
CA SER A 64 -15.31 2.56 6.13
C SER A 64 -13.91 2.98 6.54
N GLU A 65 -12.92 2.64 5.73
CA GLU A 65 -11.54 2.96 6.02
C GLU A 65 -11.32 4.48 5.97
N PRO A 66 -10.64 5.07 6.96
CA PRO A 66 -10.32 6.50 6.92
C PRO A 66 -9.62 6.90 5.62
N GLY A 67 -10.14 7.94 4.97
CA GLY A 67 -9.58 8.45 3.70
C GLY A 67 -10.01 7.69 2.44
N SER A 68 -10.78 6.60 2.58
CA SER A 68 -11.39 5.93 1.43
C SER A 68 -12.52 6.77 0.81
N ILE A 69 -12.77 6.57 -0.48
CA ILE A 69 -13.85 7.24 -1.21
C ILE A 69 -15.07 6.32 -1.24
N ILE A 70 -16.21 6.81 -0.75
CA ILE A 70 -17.49 6.11 -0.81
C ILE A 70 -18.24 6.52 -2.07
N LYS A 71 -18.66 5.53 -2.86
CA LYS A 71 -19.55 5.71 -4.01
C LYS A 71 -20.90 5.06 -3.69
N VAL A 72 -21.98 5.81 -3.89
CA VAL A 72 -23.36 5.33 -3.73
C VAL A 72 -24.03 5.32 -5.10
N GLU A 73 -24.72 4.23 -5.43
CA GLU A 73 -25.55 4.09 -6.63
C GLU A 73 -26.99 3.84 -6.19
N LEU A 74 -27.90 4.72 -6.61
CA LEU A 74 -29.34 4.60 -6.35
C LEU A 74 -30.00 3.88 -7.54
N PRO A 75 -31.11 3.15 -7.32
CA PRO A 75 -31.87 2.52 -8.38
C PRO A 75 -32.42 3.52 -9.41
#